data_AF-A0A644ZY25-F1
#
_entry.id   AF-A0A644ZY25-F1
#
_cell.length_a   1.000
_cell.length_b   1.000
_cell.length_c   1.000
_cell.angle_alpha   90.00
_cell.angle_beta   90.00
_cell.angle_gamma   90.00
#
_symmetry.space_group_name_H-M   'P 1'
#
loop_
_entity.id
_entity.type
_entity.pdbx_description
1 polymer ?
#
loop_
_entity_poly.entity_id
_entity_poly.type
_entity_poly.pdbx_seq_one_letter_code
_entity_poly.pdbx_strand_id
1 'polypeptide(L)'
;MQLATSYVNHIKEDCVYEFDVTGTDGGAHWAAGKSPELYCDRFGAMMNMTPAFLPPLGRPDMFRNKLDNFVRACREGSELLLPGEQGLYVQRILDGITLSARNNREIEFQ
;
A
#
# COMPACT_ATOMS: atom_id res chain seq x y z
N MET A 1 -11.72 -3.90 4.42
CA MET A 1 -10.68 -3.62 3.40
C MET A 1 -11.22 -4.06 2.05
N GLN A 2 -11.14 -3.21 1.03
CA GLN A 2 -11.54 -3.55 -0.33
C GLN A 2 -10.32 -3.43 -1.25
N LEU A 3 -10.16 -4.39 -2.17
CA LEU A 3 -9.12 -4.38 -3.19
C LEU A 3 -9.78 -4.60 -4.55
N ALA A 4 -9.52 -3.70 -5.50
CA ALA A 4 -9.94 -3.83 -6.87
C ALA A 4 -8.72 -3.73 -7.79
N THR A 5 -8.67 -4.60 -8.81
CA THR A 5 -7.60 -4.61 -9.81
C THR A 5 -8.19 -4.94 -11.17
N SER A 6 -7.68 -4.32 -12.23
CA SER A 6 -8.14 -4.54 -13.59
C SER A 6 -7.04 -4.19 -14.60
N TYR A 7 -6.83 -5.09 -15.57
CA TYR A 7 -6.02 -4.84 -16.76
C TYR A 7 -6.86 -4.39 -17.97
N VAL A 8 -8.18 -4.29 -17.82
CA VAL A 8 -9.14 -4.00 -18.91
C VAL A 8 -9.95 -2.72 -18.65
N ASN A 9 -9.45 -1.84 -17.79
CA ASN A 9 -10.18 -0.67 -17.31
C ASN A 9 -10.34 0.46 -18.36
N HIS A 10 -9.78 0.33 -19.57
CA HIS A 10 -9.87 1.32 -20.67
C HIS A 10 -9.68 2.79 -20.22
N ILE A 11 -8.67 3.04 -19.39
CA ILE A 11 -8.29 4.38 -18.92
C ILE A 11 -7.02 4.86 -19.63
N LYS A 12 -6.82 6.17 -19.65
CA LYS A 12 -5.66 6.80 -20.28
C LYS A 12 -4.38 6.59 -19.46
N GLU A 13 -4.53 6.60 -18.15
CA GLU A 13 -3.43 6.56 -17.19
C GLU A 13 -2.90 5.13 -17.01
N ASP A 14 -1.59 4.98 -17.05
CA ASP A 14 -0.91 3.72 -16.73
C ASP A 14 -0.55 3.66 -15.23
N CYS A 15 -0.53 2.44 -14.67
CA CYS A 15 -0.14 2.19 -13.28
C CYS A 15 -0.92 3.05 -12.26
N VAL A 16 -2.24 3.08 -12.37
CA VAL A 16 -3.10 3.79 -11.41
C VAL A 16 -3.19 3.00 -10.11
N TYR A 17 -2.66 3.59 -9.04
CA TYR A 17 -2.81 3.10 -7.68
C TYR A 17 -3.58 4.14 -6.88
N GLU A 18 -4.64 3.69 -6.21
CA GLU A 18 -5.51 4.52 -5.39
C GLU A 18 -5.70 3.86 -4.04
N PHE A 19 -5.53 4.64 -3.00
CA PHE A 19 -5.57 4.18 -1.62
C PHE A 19 -6.48 5.11 -0.82
N ASP A 20 -7.54 4.53 -0.29
CA ASP A 20 -8.44 5.16 0.66
C ASP A 20 -8.30 4.48 2.01
N VAL A 21 -8.00 5.29 3.03
CA VAL A 21 -7.91 4.84 4.42
C VAL A 21 -8.88 5.67 5.23
N THR A 22 -9.73 5.00 6.00
CA THR A 22 -10.65 5.65 6.93
C THR A 22 -10.44 5.03 8.31
N GLY A 23 -10.19 5.89 9.29
CA GLY A 23 -10.04 5.53 10.69
C GLY A 23 -10.97 6.37 11.56
N THR A 24 -10.89 6.14 12.88
CA THR A 24 -11.72 6.86 13.86
C THR A 24 -11.35 8.32 13.98
N ASP A 25 -10.06 8.63 13.89
CA ASP A 25 -9.52 9.99 14.13
C ASP A 25 -9.25 10.76 12.83
N GLY A 26 -9.59 10.17 11.68
CA GLY A 26 -9.37 10.77 10.38
C GLY A 26 -9.26 9.75 9.24
N GLY A 27 -9.05 10.26 8.04
CA GLY A 27 -8.84 9.48 6.83
C GLY A 27 -7.70 10.03 5.98
N ALA A 28 -7.29 9.23 5.00
CA ALA A 28 -6.30 9.62 4.01
C ALA A 28 -6.74 9.12 2.63
N HIS A 29 -6.50 9.94 1.62
CA HIS A 29 -6.68 9.59 0.23
C HIS A 29 -5.35 9.79 -0.51
N TRP A 30 -4.95 8.81 -1.29
CA TRP A 30 -3.78 8.94 -2.15
C TRP A 30 -4.02 8.28 -3.50
N ALA A 31 -3.93 9.08 -4.56
CA ALA A 31 -4.02 8.62 -5.94
C ALA A 31 -2.69 8.86 -6.67
N ALA A 32 -2.34 7.94 -7.56
CA ALA A 32 -1.15 8.06 -8.40
C ALA A 32 -1.08 9.40 -9.14
N GLY A 33 0.06 10.08 -9.05
CA GLY A 33 0.28 11.39 -9.68
C GLY A 33 -0.31 12.59 -8.93
N LYS A 34 -0.98 12.37 -7.79
CA LYS A 34 -1.46 13.44 -6.89
C LYS A 34 -0.72 13.40 -5.56
N SER A 35 -0.68 14.56 -4.89
CA SER A 35 -0.24 14.64 -3.50
C SER A 35 -1.26 13.91 -2.60
N PRO A 36 -0.80 13.23 -1.54
CA PRO A 36 -1.70 12.60 -0.58
C PRO A 36 -2.50 13.67 0.19
N GLU A 37 -3.76 13.37 0.45
CA GLU A 37 -4.71 14.21 1.17
C GLU A 37 -5.02 13.55 2.52
N LEU A 38 -5.01 14.33 3.59
CA LEU A 38 -5.30 13.91 4.95
C LEU A 38 -6.52 14.67 5.46
N TYR A 39 -7.46 13.95 6.06
CA TYR A 39 -8.72 14.48 6.56
C TYR A 39 -8.81 14.17 8.05
N CYS A 40 -8.75 15.18 8.90
CA CYS A 40 -8.94 14.98 10.34
C CYS A 40 -9.35 16.26 11.05
N ASP A 41 -9.88 16.10 12.26
CA ASP A 41 -10.17 17.21 13.14
C ASP A 41 -8.86 17.70 13.80
N ARG A 42 -8.50 18.95 13.54
CA ARG A 42 -7.35 19.62 14.14
C ARG A 42 -7.74 21.02 14.57
N PHE A 43 -7.27 21.43 15.75
CA PHE A 43 -7.55 22.77 16.30
C PHE A 43 -9.05 23.10 16.41
N GLY A 44 -9.89 22.08 16.63
CA GLY A 44 -11.35 22.25 16.77
C GLY A 44 -12.09 22.47 15.45
N ALA A 45 -11.43 22.25 14.31
CA ALA A 45 -12.04 22.34 12.98
C ALA A 45 -11.68 21.13 12.12
N MET A 46 -12.57 20.81 11.19
CA MET A 46 -12.32 19.81 10.16
C MET A 46 -11.29 20.37 9.17
N MET A 47 -10.17 19.67 9.01
CA MET A 47 -9.06 20.09 8.17
C MET A 47 -8.81 19.11 7.04
N ASN A 48 -8.63 19.66 5.83
CA ASN A 48 -8.10 18.96 4.67
C ASN A 48 -6.65 19.41 4.50
N MET A 49 -5.69 18.50 4.66
CA MET A 49 -4.27 18.81 4.66
C MET A 49 -3.55 18.05 3.56
N THR A 50 -2.66 18.75 2.87
CA THR A 50 -1.73 18.16 1.92
C THR A 50 -0.31 18.47 2.38
N PRO A 51 0.60 17.49 2.46
CA PRO A 51 2.01 17.75 2.80
C PRO A 51 2.63 18.75 1.83
N ALA A 52 3.25 19.81 2.35
CA ALA A 52 3.90 20.84 1.54
C ALA A 52 5.18 20.34 0.85
N PHE A 53 5.77 19.26 1.36
CA PHE A 53 6.95 18.62 0.80
C PHE A 53 6.87 17.11 1.02
N LEU A 54 7.20 16.37 -0.03
CA LEU A 54 7.49 14.95 0.04
C LEU A 54 8.88 14.72 -0.57
N PRO A 55 9.74 13.92 0.07
CA PRO A 55 11.01 13.55 -0.53
C PRO A 55 10.73 12.83 -1.86
N PRO A 56 11.55 13.07 -2.90
CA PRO A 56 11.41 12.35 -4.15
C PRO A 56 11.64 10.86 -3.88
N LEU A 57 10.56 10.08 -3.96
CA LEU A 57 10.59 8.63 -3.92
C LEU A 57 10.21 8.14 -5.32
N GLY A 58 11.11 8.33 -6.28
CA GLY A 58 10.94 7.77 -7.61
C GLY A 58 10.96 6.24 -7.56
N ARG A 59 10.40 5.57 -8.57
CA ARG A 59 10.51 4.10 -8.69
C ARG A 59 11.95 3.60 -8.53
N PRO A 60 12.99 4.20 -9.17
CA PRO A 60 14.37 3.75 -9.01
C PRO A 60 14.87 3.81 -7.56
N ASP A 61 14.53 4.88 -6.84
CA ASP A 61 14.99 5.11 -5.47
C ASP A 61 14.32 4.15 -4.48
N MET A 62 13.03 3.83 -4.71
CA MET A 62 12.33 2.83 -3.90
C MET A 62 12.92 1.42 -4.05
N PHE A 63 13.28 1.00 -5.27
CA PHE A 63 13.93 -0.30 -5.49
C PHE A 63 15.33 -0.32 -4.91
N ARG A 64 16.10 0.77 -5.07
CA ARG A 64 17.43 0.89 -4.49
C ARG A 64 17.41 0.75 -2.98
N ASN A 65 16.51 1.46 -2.28
CA ASN A 65 16.39 1.38 -0.83
C ASN A 65 16.07 -0.04 -0.33
N LYS A 66 15.23 -0.78 -1.07
CA LYS A 66 14.91 -2.19 -0.74
C LYS A 66 16.13 -3.10 -0.92
N LEU A 67 16.87 -2.95 -2.01
CA LEU A 67 18.06 -3.76 -2.29
C LEU A 67 19.19 -3.44 -1.30
N ASP A 68 19.40 -2.16 -0.98
CA ASP A 68 20.40 -1.73 0.00
C ASP A 68 20.08 -2.29 1.40
N ASN A 69 18.81 -2.31 1.81
CA ASN A 69 18.39 -2.96 3.06
C ASN A 69 18.68 -4.47 3.04
N PHE A 70 18.37 -5.16 1.94
CA PHE A 70 18.65 -6.59 1.81
C PHE A 70 20.14 -6.90 1.92
N VAL A 71 20.98 -6.17 1.18
CA VAL A 71 22.44 -6.33 1.23
C VAL A 71 22.98 -6.05 2.64
N ARG A 72 22.48 -5.01 3.31
CA ARG A 72 22.86 -4.69 4.68
C ARG A 72 22.48 -5.82 5.65
N ALA A 73 21.27 -6.35 5.54
CA ALA A 73 20.82 -7.47 6.37
C ALA A 73 21.70 -8.71 6.17
N CYS A 74 22.08 -9.04 4.93
CA CYS A 74 22.98 -10.16 4.65
C CYS A 74 24.39 -9.96 5.22
N ARG A 75 24.90 -8.72 5.23
CA ARG A 75 26.28 -8.42 5.66
C ARG A 75 26.42 -8.21 7.15
N GLU A 76 25.45 -7.53 7.75
CA GLU A 76 25.53 -7.00 9.12
C GLU A 76 24.57 -7.70 10.07
N GLY A 77 23.68 -8.57 9.56
CA GLY A 77 22.62 -9.19 10.36
C GLY A 77 21.54 -8.20 10.83
N SER A 78 21.46 -7.01 10.20
CA SER A 78 20.42 -6.02 10.50
C SER A 78 19.03 -6.51 10.09
N GLU A 79 17.97 -5.98 10.70
CA GLU A 79 16.60 -6.35 10.33
C GLU A 79 16.26 -6.04 8.85
N LEU A 80 15.51 -6.95 8.24
CA LEU A 80 14.90 -6.76 6.92
C LEU A 80 13.64 -5.91 7.05
N LEU A 81 13.47 -4.93 6.16
CA LEU A 81 12.26 -4.12 6.06
C LEU A 81 11.03 -4.96 5.71
N LEU A 82 11.23 -6.02 4.92
CA LEU A 82 10.20 -6.98 4.53
C LEU A 82 10.77 -8.40 4.66
N PRO A 83 10.61 -9.05 5.82
CA PRO A 83 10.97 -10.44 6.02
C PRO A 83 10.17 -11.39 5.10
N GLY A 84 10.69 -12.58 4.85
CA GLY A 84 10.06 -13.57 3.96
C GLY A 84 8.67 -14.01 4.45
N GLU A 85 8.45 -13.97 5.76
CA GLU A 85 7.18 -14.29 6.43
C GLU A 85 6.05 -13.35 5.97
N GLN A 86 6.38 -12.08 5.70
CA GLN A 86 5.40 -11.13 5.14
C GLN A 86 5.00 -11.51 3.72
N GLY A 87 5.94 -12.03 2.93
CA GLY A 87 5.66 -12.59 1.60
C GLY A 87 4.72 -13.80 1.67
N LEU A 88 4.93 -14.68 2.66
CA LEU A 88 4.03 -15.83 2.89
C LEU A 88 2.62 -15.38 3.27
N TYR A 89 2.50 -14.34 4.10
CA TYR A 89 1.21 -13.76 4.46
C TYR A 89 0.47 -13.19 3.24
N VAL A 90 1.17 -12.45 2.37
CA VAL A 90 0.59 -11.96 1.10
C VAL A 90 0.14 -13.12 0.21
N GLN A 91 0.94 -14.19 0.10
CA GLN A 91 0.55 -15.36 -0.69
C GLN A 91 -0.74 -16.01 -0.16
N ARG A 92 -0.90 -16.12 1.16
CA ARG A 92 -2.15 -16.63 1.77
C ARG A 92 -3.37 -15.77 1.39
N ILE A 93 -3.21 -14.45 1.34
CA ILE A 93 -4.28 -13.54 0.90
C ILE A 93 -4.66 -13.82 -0.56
N LEU A 94 -3.68 -13.99 -1.45
CA LEU A 94 -3.92 -14.28 -2.88
C LEU A 94 -4.61 -15.64 -3.07
N ASP A 95 -4.20 -16.65 -2.32
CA ASP A 95 -4.81 -17.98 -2.32
C ASP A 95 -6.26 -17.90 -1.82
N GLY A 96 -6.50 -17.12 -0.76
CA GLY A 96 -7.83 -16.82 -0.22
C GLY A 96 -8.77 -16.19 -1.24
N ILE A 97 -8.31 -15.16 -1.94
CA ILE A 97 -9.09 -14.50 -3.00
C ILE A 97 -9.45 -15.51 -4.10
N THR A 98 -8.50 -16.34 -4.50
CA THR A 98 -8.72 -17.35 -5.55
C THR A 98 -9.73 -18.42 -5.10
N LEU A 99 -9.63 -18.90 -3.86
CA LEU A 99 -10.55 -19.87 -3.28
C LEU A 99 -11.95 -19.28 -3.08
N SER A 100 -12.04 -18.02 -2.65
CA SER A 100 -13.30 -17.30 -2.51
C SER A 100 -14.00 -17.18 -3.86
N ALA A 101 -13.28 -16.77 -4.91
CA ALA A 101 -13.82 -16.63 -6.25
C ALA A 101 -14.37 -17.95 -6.83
N ARG A 102 -13.71 -19.08 -6.54
CA ARG A 102 -14.16 -20.42 -6.99
C ARG A 102 -15.38 -20.93 -6.23
N ASN A 103 -15.44 -20.68 -4.93
CA ASN A 103 -16.46 -21.25 -4.05
C ASN A 103 -17.61 -20.29 -3.75
N ASN A 104 -17.52 -19.04 -4.20
CA ASN A 104 -18.47 -17.96 -3.95
C ASN A 104 -18.83 -17.80 -2.46
N ARG A 105 -17.81 -17.86 -1.59
CA ARG A 105 -17.94 -17.72 -0.13
C ARG A 105 -16.72 -17.07 0.47
N GLU A 106 -16.86 -16.59 1.70
CA GLU A 106 -15.76 -16.10 2.52
C GLU A 106 -14.78 -17.23 2.89
N ILE A 107 -13.50 -16.88 3.05
CA ILE A 107 -12.42 -17.80 3.40
C ILE A 107 -11.78 -17.30 4.70
N GLU A 108 -11.74 -18.18 5.69
CA GLU A 108 -11.06 -17.93 6.96
C GLU A 108 -9.57 -18.31 6.81
N PHE A 109 -8.68 -17.41 7.25
CA PHE A 109 -7.24 -17.69 7.29
C PHE A 109 -6.87 -18.35 8.61
N GLN A 110 -6.10 -19.44 8.52
CA GLN A 110 -5.46 -20.10 9.66
C GLN A 110 -3.99 -19.69 9.81
#